data_AF-A0A5J6SU52-F1
#
_entry.id   AF-A0A5J6SU52-F1
#
_cell.length_a   1.000
_cell.length_b   1.000
_cell.length_c   1.000
_cell.angle_alpha   90.00
_cell.angle_beta   90.00
_cell.angle_gamma   90.00
#
_symmetry.space_group_name_H-M   'P 1'
#
loop_
_entity.id
_entity.type
_entity.pdbx_description
1 polymer ?
#
loop_
_entity_poly.entity_id
_entity_poly.type
_entity_poly.pdbx_seq_one_letter_code
_entity_poly.pdbx_strand_id
1 'polypeptide(L)'
;MANLDWNKTKTIFIIVFSILNVFLFSLYLNRYNDAQDIEVRSDTPIEERFLLDNIKVPKMESDILGASYVSGNLHTFSTEELDNLPNQKVEVKSSYQLTSTFDKPLPITEENKLEKVLQENIIRGNSYGLWSIDEENHSVTFFQKVNNRLVYNNKYAKLIVHFNDKQELVSYEQSLLDNLEDYNESKSLLSSMQAIKVLYKRGILKPDSTVKEANLGYSTLAQLEGTQVFAPTWHILVKLSDETSEEYFVNAVEGRIIEIPKESEQTEVK
;
A
#
# COMPACT_ATOMS: atom_id res chain seq x y z
N MET A 1 41.29 -42.16 4.92
CA MET A 1 39.90 -41.71 4.68
C MET A 1 39.37 -41.27 6.03
N ALA A 2 39.29 -39.97 6.28
CA ALA A 2 38.88 -39.43 7.57
C ALA A 2 37.39 -39.76 7.79
N ASN A 3 37.08 -40.59 8.78
CA ASN A 3 35.71 -40.82 9.21
C ASN A 3 35.20 -39.50 9.82
N LEU A 4 34.22 -38.88 9.15
CA LEU A 4 33.49 -37.75 9.68
C LEU A 4 32.87 -38.20 11.01
N ASP A 5 33.32 -37.64 12.14
CA ASP A 5 32.76 -37.91 13.46
C ASP A 5 31.31 -37.39 13.49
N TRP A 6 30.38 -38.27 13.11
CA TRP A 6 28.95 -38.01 13.00
C TRP A 6 28.34 -37.46 14.29
N ASN A 7 28.85 -37.91 15.45
CA ASN A 7 28.46 -37.37 16.75
C ASN A 7 28.92 -35.92 16.96
N LYS A 8 30.16 -35.57 16.55
CA LYS A 8 30.65 -34.18 16.66
C LYS A 8 29.89 -33.23 15.75
N THR A 9 29.59 -33.69 14.53
CA THR A 9 28.81 -32.92 13.55
C THR A 9 27.38 -32.67 14.04
N LYS A 10 26.72 -33.67 14.64
CA LYS A 10 25.39 -33.50 15.28
C LYS A 10 25.41 -32.51 16.43
N THR A 11 26.41 -32.59 17.32
CA THR A 11 26.52 -31.65 18.45
C THR A 11 26.75 -30.22 17.97
N ILE A 12 27.60 -30.01 16.97
CA ILE A 12 27.81 -28.69 16.36
C ILE A 12 26.50 -28.16 15.74
N PHE A 13 25.76 -29.00 15.01
CA PHE A 13 24.49 -28.60 14.41
C PHE A 13 23.44 -28.18 15.45
N ILE A 14 23.34 -28.91 16.58
CA ILE A 14 22.46 -28.55 17.69
C ILE A 14 22.86 -27.20 18.28
N ILE A 15 24.16 -26.98 18.53
CA ILE A 15 24.65 -25.72 19.12
C ILE A 15 24.37 -24.54 18.17
N VAL A 16 24.68 -24.68 16.87
CA VAL A 16 24.45 -23.64 15.88
C VAL A 16 22.95 -23.33 15.75
N PHE A 17 22.09 -24.36 15.71
CA PHE A 17 20.65 -24.18 15.67
C PHE A 17 20.13 -23.50 16.94
N SER A 18 20.65 -23.85 18.12
CA SER A 18 20.29 -23.18 19.37
C SER A 18 20.69 -21.70 19.39
N ILE A 19 21.90 -21.36 18.92
CA ILE A 19 22.34 -19.95 18.82
C ILE A 19 21.43 -19.19 17.86
N LEU A 20 21.10 -19.76 16.70
CA LEU A 20 20.18 -19.15 15.74
C LEU A 20 18.79 -18.92 16.34
N ASN A 21 18.25 -19.88 17.08
CA ASN A 21 16.94 -19.73 17.73
C ASN A 21 16.97 -18.66 18.82
N VAL A 22 18.02 -18.58 19.63
CA VAL A 22 18.18 -17.50 20.62
C VAL A 22 18.27 -16.14 19.93
N PHE A 23 18.99 -16.05 18.81
CA PHE A 23 19.07 -14.83 18.00
C PHE A 23 17.69 -14.45 17.41
N LEU A 24 16.97 -15.40 16.81
CA LEU A 24 15.61 -15.19 16.29
C LEU A 24 14.63 -14.79 17.40
N PHE A 25 14.73 -15.41 18.57
CA PHE A 25 13.93 -15.06 19.74
C PHE A 25 14.24 -13.66 20.26
N SER A 26 15.52 -13.27 20.28
CA SER A 26 15.93 -11.90 20.60
C SER A 26 15.39 -10.89 19.59
N LEU A 27 15.41 -11.20 18.29
CA LEU A 27 14.80 -10.36 17.26
C LEU A 27 13.28 -10.26 17.43
N TYR A 28 12.62 -11.38 17.75
CA TYR A 28 11.19 -11.42 18.03
C TYR A 28 10.83 -10.56 19.25
N LEU A 29 11.57 -10.69 20.36
CA LEU A 29 11.38 -9.88 21.56
C LEU A 29 11.66 -8.39 21.31
N ASN A 30 12.73 -8.06 20.58
CA ASN A 30 13.00 -6.66 20.22
C ASN A 30 11.86 -6.10 19.36
N ARG A 31 11.33 -6.83 18.38
CA ARG A 31 10.19 -6.37 17.57
C ARG A 31 8.90 -6.25 18.41
N TYR A 32 8.65 -7.19 19.30
CA TYR A 32 7.49 -7.17 20.20
C TYR A 32 7.58 -6.01 21.19
N ASN A 33 8.77 -5.76 21.72
CA ASN A 33 9.04 -4.65 22.63
C ASN A 33 9.04 -3.33 21.89
N ASP A 34 9.60 -3.17 20.69
CA ASP A 34 9.51 -1.92 19.92
C ASP A 34 8.06 -1.53 19.61
N ALA A 35 7.17 -2.52 19.45
CA ALA A 35 5.73 -2.31 19.30
C ALA A 35 5.02 -1.97 20.62
N GLN A 36 5.59 -2.31 21.80
CA GLN A 36 5.01 -2.02 23.13
C GLN A 36 5.69 -0.87 23.90
N ASP A 37 6.97 -0.62 23.69
CA ASP A 37 7.79 0.47 24.24
C ASP A 37 7.43 1.84 23.60
N ILE A 38 6.33 1.84 22.85
CA ILE A 38 5.48 3.00 22.59
C ILE A 38 4.92 3.58 23.91
N GLU A 39 5.18 3.00 25.08
CA GLU A 39 5.19 3.69 26.37
C GLU A 39 6.60 4.07 26.84
N VAL A 40 7.37 4.82 26.03
CA VAL A 40 8.44 5.67 26.61
C VAL A 40 7.88 6.38 27.84
N ARG A 41 8.39 6.03 29.03
CA ARG A 41 8.20 6.72 30.31
C ARG A 41 8.70 8.16 30.18
N SER A 42 7.89 8.99 29.53
CA SER A 42 7.83 10.42 29.67
C SER A 42 6.70 10.65 30.66
N ASP A 43 6.95 11.32 31.77
CA ASP A 43 5.92 11.64 32.75
C ASP A 43 4.80 12.52 32.15
N THR A 44 5.07 13.15 31.00
CA THR A 44 4.13 13.93 30.20
C THR A 44 3.38 13.04 29.19
N PRO A 45 2.04 12.96 29.27
CA PRO A 45 1.20 12.31 28.28
C PRO A 45 1.49 12.83 26.86
N ILE A 46 1.41 11.96 25.87
CA ILE A 46 1.69 12.29 24.47
C ILE A 46 0.74 13.35 23.90
N GLU A 47 -0.48 13.41 24.43
CA GLU A 47 -1.47 14.43 24.09
C GLU A 47 -1.01 15.83 24.54
N GLU A 48 -0.35 15.96 25.69
CA GLU A 48 0.25 17.23 26.14
C GLU A 48 1.44 17.62 25.26
N ARG A 49 2.22 16.63 24.79
CA ARG A 49 3.33 16.89 23.87
C ARG A 49 2.86 17.37 22.50
N PHE A 50 1.76 16.82 21.98
CA PHE A 50 1.14 17.35 20.76
C PHE A 50 0.69 18.80 20.93
N LEU A 51 0.15 19.16 22.10
CA LEU A 51 -0.22 20.55 22.40
C LEU A 51 1.00 21.46 22.45
N LEU A 52 2.10 21.02 23.09
CA LEU A 52 3.35 21.79 23.16
C LEU A 52 3.96 22.04 21.78
N ASP A 53 3.92 21.04 20.91
CA ASP A 53 4.44 21.14 19.54
C ASP A 53 3.42 21.69 18.54
N ASN A 54 2.24 22.15 19.02
CA ASN A 54 1.13 22.66 18.21
C ASN A 54 0.70 21.70 17.08
N ILE A 55 0.76 20.40 17.34
CA ILE A 55 0.35 19.35 16.42
C ILE A 55 -1.15 19.11 16.58
N LYS A 56 -1.90 19.27 15.48
CA LYS A 56 -3.35 19.07 15.46
C LYS A 56 -3.69 17.70 14.93
N VAL A 57 -4.37 16.89 15.75
CA VAL A 57 -4.86 15.57 15.36
C VAL A 57 -6.38 15.56 15.46
N PRO A 58 -7.12 15.28 14.37
CA PRO A 58 -8.57 15.22 14.41
C PRO A 58 -9.03 14.01 15.21
N LYS A 59 -10.26 14.08 15.71
CA LYS A 59 -10.89 12.92 16.33
C LYS A 59 -11.19 11.90 15.24
N MET A 60 -10.51 10.76 15.29
CA MET A 60 -10.70 9.68 14.31
C MET A 60 -11.99 8.91 14.62
N GLU A 61 -12.74 8.56 13.58
CA GLU A 61 -13.94 7.73 13.70
C GLU A 61 -13.52 6.26 13.86
N SER A 62 -13.90 5.65 14.99
CA SER A 62 -13.76 4.23 15.35
C SER A 62 -12.50 3.51 14.87
N ASP A 63 -11.61 3.15 15.80
CA ASP A 63 -10.43 2.37 15.48
C ASP A 63 -10.79 0.98 14.92
N ILE A 64 -10.26 0.67 13.73
CA ILE A 64 -10.29 -0.67 13.17
C ILE A 64 -9.23 -1.48 13.91
N LEU A 65 -9.66 -2.39 14.77
CA LEU A 65 -8.77 -3.13 15.67
C LEU A 65 -8.29 -4.48 15.11
N GLY A 66 -8.79 -4.89 13.93
CA GLY A 66 -8.45 -6.18 13.34
C GLY A 66 -8.51 -6.20 11.81
N ALA A 67 -7.50 -6.81 11.17
CA ALA A 67 -7.53 -7.18 9.75
C ALA A 67 -6.53 -8.30 9.46
N SER A 68 -6.82 -9.10 8.43
CA SER A 68 -5.89 -10.10 7.90
C SER A 68 -4.87 -9.47 6.95
N TYR A 69 -3.78 -10.19 6.71
CA TYR A 69 -2.98 -9.95 5.51
C TYR A 69 -3.82 -10.28 4.27
N VAL A 70 -3.44 -9.80 3.10
CA VAL A 70 -4.12 -10.16 1.85
C VAL A 70 -3.09 -10.62 0.83
N SER A 71 -3.49 -11.55 -0.03
CA SER A 71 -2.65 -12.01 -1.14
C SER A 71 -3.43 -11.94 -2.44
N GLY A 72 -2.74 -11.73 -3.56
CA GLY A 72 -3.33 -11.80 -4.89
C GLY A 72 -2.30 -12.28 -5.91
N ASN A 73 -2.77 -12.88 -7.00
CA ASN A 73 -1.92 -13.39 -8.07
C ASN A 73 -1.90 -12.41 -9.25
N LEU A 74 -0.77 -12.29 -9.93
CA LEU A 74 -0.68 -11.48 -11.14
C LEU A 74 -1.66 -12.02 -12.18
N HIS A 75 -2.58 -11.16 -12.62
CA HIS A 75 -3.49 -11.51 -13.70
C HIS A 75 -2.71 -11.60 -15.02
N THR A 76 -2.99 -12.63 -15.80
CA THR A 76 -2.48 -12.77 -17.16
C THR A 76 -3.63 -12.57 -18.13
N PHE A 77 -3.59 -11.48 -18.89
CA PHE A 77 -4.66 -11.12 -19.82
C PHE A 77 -4.76 -12.15 -20.95
N SER A 78 -5.91 -12.80 -21.08
CA SER A 78 -6.19 -13.76 -22.14
C SER A 78 -6.68 -13.08 -23.41
N THR A 79 -6.45 -13.68 -24.58
CA THR A 79 -6.94 -13.13 -25.86
C THR A 79 -8.46 -12.97 -25.88
N GLU A 80 -9.20 -13.88 -25.25
CA GLU A 80 -10.66 -13.83 -25.14
C GLU A 80 -11.13 -12.59 -24.35
N GLU A 81 -10.47 -12.24 -23.25
CA GLU A 81 -10.79 -11.02 -22.51
C GLU A 81 -10.52 -9.76 -23.33
N LEU A 82 -9.44 -9.76 -24.12
CA LEU A 82 -9.09 -8.63 -24.97
C LEU A 82 -10.08 -8.45 -26.13
N ASP A 83 -10.50 -9.55 -26.75
CA ASP A 83 -11.44 -9.54 -27.88
C ASP A 83 -12.86 -9.09 -27.47
N ASN A 84 -13.22 -9.27 -26.19
CA ASN A 84 -14.50 -8.82 -25.64
C ASN A 84 -14.55 -7.31 -25.35
N LEU A 85 -13.43 -6.59 -25.45
CA LEU A 85 -13.40 -5.17 -25.13
C LEU A 85 -13.90 -4.31 -26.31
N PRO A 86 -14.85 -3.39 -26.08
CA PRO A 86 -15.49 -2.65 -27.15
C PRO A 86 -14.64 -1.46 -27.64
N ASN A 87 -14.48 -1.33 -28.96
CA ASN A 87 -14.00 -0.12 -29.64
C ASN A 87 -12.64 0.41 -29.13
N GLN A 88 -11.68 -0.48 -28.91
CA GLN A 88 -10.35 -0.10 -28.45
C GLN A 88 -9.25 -1.00 -29.01
N LYS A 89 -8.06 -0.41 -29.13
CA LYS A 89 -6.83 -1.10 -29.53
C LYS A 89 -6.02 -1.41 -28.29
N VAL A 90 -5.72 -2.68 -28.09
CA VAL A 90 -5.14 -3.18 -26.86
C VAL A 90 -3.79 -3.83 -27.14
N GLU A 91 -2.80 -3.53 -26.30
CA GLU A 91 -1.45 -4.07 -26.35
C GLU A 91 -1.04 -4.58 -24.97
N VAL A 92 -0.43 -5.77 -24.92
CA VAL A 92 0.12 -6.35 -23.69
C VAL A 92 1.65 -6.19 -23.72
N LYS A 93 2.19 -5.23 -22.96
CA LYS A 93 3.64 -4.90 -22.97
C LYS A 93 4.50 -5.93 -22.23
N SER A 94 3.93 -6.51 -21.18
CA SER A 94 4.45 -7.64 -20.41
C SER A 94 3.22 -8.42 -19.95
N SER A 95 3.25 -9.74 -19.81
CA SER A 95 2.04 -10.60 -19.67
C SER A 95 1.01 -10.18 -18.59
N TYR A 96 1.34 -9.22 -17.73
CA TYR A 96 0.55 -8.66 -16.62
C TYR A 96 0.24 -7.15 -16.74
N GLN A 97 0.69 -6.46 -17.80
CA GLN A 97 0.43 -5.03 -18.03
C GLN A 97 -0.23 -4.81 -19.40
N LEU A 98 -1.42 -4.23 -19.34
CA LEU A 98 -2.24 -3.85 -20.46
C LEU A 98 -2.11 -2.36 -20.74
N THR A 99 -1.98 -1.99 -22.01
CA THR A 99 -2.17 -0.62 -22.49
C THR A 99 -3.28 -0.65 -23.52
N SER A 100 -4.25 0.26 -23.39
CA SER A 100 -5.38 0.37 -24.31
C SER A 100 -5.57 1.80 -24.77
N THR A 101 -5.95 1.96 -26.04
CA THR A 101 -6.34 3.24 -26.63
C THR A 101 -7.71 3.11 -27.27
N PHE A 102 -8.64 4.00 -26.92
CA PHE A 102 -9.98 3.98 -27.48
C PHE A 102 -9.97 4.47 -28.94
N ASP A 103 -10.76 3.82 -29.80
CA ASP A 103 -10.92 4.24 -31.21
C ASP A 103 -11.59 5.62 -31.31
N LYS A 104 -12.45 5.95 -30.34
CA LYS A 104 -13.07 7.27 -30.15
C LYS A 104 -12.96 7.67 -28.69
N PRO A 105 -12.57 8.92 -28.37
CA PRO A 105 -12.54 9.41 -26.99
C PRO A 105 -13.91 9.27 -26.31
N LEU A 106 -13.92 8.87 -25.04
CA LEU A 106 -15.14 8.67 -24.25
C LEU A 106 -15.37 9.92 -23.37
N PRO A 107 -16.43 10.71 -23.61
CA PRO A 107 -16.68 11.91 -22.82
C PRO A 107 -17.14 11.58 -21.41
N ILE A 108 -16.53 12.22 -20.40
CA ILE A 108 -16.99 12.16 -19.02
C ILE A 108 -18.02 13.27 -18.81
N THR A 109 -19.22 12.90 -18.39
CA THR A 109 -20.35 13.84 -18.18
C THR A 109 -21.08 13.49 -16.88
N GLU A 110 -22.01 14.34 -16.45
CA GLU A 110 -22.88 14.04 -15.29
C GLU A 110 -23.67 12.74 -15.44
N GLU A 111 -24.06 12.39 -16.68
CA GLU A 111 -24.78 11.16 -17.01
C GLU A 111 -23.85 9.94 -17.18
N ASN A 112 -22.61 10.17 -17.62
CA ASN A 112 -21.56 9.16 -17.78
C ASN A 112 -20.38 9.49 -16.88
N LYS A 113 -20.58 9.26 -15.58
CA LYS A 113 -19.53 9.41 -14.57
C LYS A 113 -18.36 8.46 -14.85
N LEU A 114 -17.17 8.86 -14.44
CA LEU A 114 -15.94 8.12 -14.65
C LEU A 114 -16.09 6.66 -14.17
N GLU A 115 -16.65 6.43 -12.99
CA GLU A 115 -16.82 5.08 -12.42
C GLU A 115 -17.63 4.15 -13.34
N LYS A 116 -18.68 4.68 -13.99
CA LYS A 116 -19.51 3.94 -14.94
C LYS A 116 -18.71 3.62 -16.21
N VAL A 117 -17.97 4.60 -16.73
CA VAL A 117 -17.11 4.42 -17.92
C VAL A 117 -16.05 3.36 -17.65
N LEU A 118 -15.41 3.37 -16.48
CA LEU A 118 -14.43 2.34 -16.09
C LEU A 118 -15.08 0.97 -15.99
N GLN A 119 -16.27 0.87 -15.39
CA GLN A 119 -16.98 -0.40 -15.24
C GLN A 119 -17.37 -1.02 -16.59
N GLU A 120 -17.77 -0.21 -17.57
CA GLU A 120 -18.27 -0.68 -18.87
C GLU A 120 -17.16 -0.97 -19.89
N ASN A 121 -16.00 -0.31 -19.78
CA ASN A 121 -14.97 -0.32 -20.82
C ASN A 121 -13.63 -0.93 -20.37
N ILE A 122 -13.44 -1.21 -19.09
CA ILE A 122 -12.18 -1.72 -18.53
C ILE A 122 -12.43 -3.03 -17.78
N ILE A 123 -11.56 -4.02 -17.99
CA ILE A 123 -11.63 -5.33 -17.32
C ILE A 123 -11.66 -5.11 -15.81
N ARG A 124 -12.76 -5.52 -15.15
CA ARG A 124 -12.95 -5.35 -13.70
C ARG A 124 -12.71 -3.90 -13.22
N GLY A 125 -13.11 -2.89 -14.00
CA GLY A 125 -12.88 -1.48 -13.68
C GLY A 125 -13.48 -1.02 -12.33
N ASN A 126 -14.56 -1.66 -11.87
CA ASN A 126 -15.17 -1.39 -10.56
C ASN A 126 -14.32 -1.86 -9.36
N SER A 127 -13.33 -2.72 -9.59
CA SER A 127 -12.41 -3.22 -8.55
C SER A 127 -11.40 -2.16 -8.11
N TYR A 128 -11.26 -1.07 -8.84
CA TYR A 128 -10.35 0.01 -8.53
C TYR A 128 -11.03 1.13 -7.73
N GLY A 129 -10.25 1.88 -6.96
CA GLY A 129 -10.68 3.10 -6.28
C GLY A 129 -9.71 4.25 -6.54
N LEU A 130 -10.25 5.46 -6.55
CA LEU A 130 -9.51 6.68 -6.86
C LEU A 130 -8.38 6.89 -5.85
N TRP A 131 -7.19 7.20 -6.34
CA TRP A 131 -6.03 7.56 -5.52
C TRP A 131 -5.64 9.03 -5.72
N SER A 132 -5.35 9.42 -6.95
CA SER A 132 -4.89 10.78 -7.25
C SER A 132 -5.33 11.25 -8.64
N ILE A 133 -5.48 12.56 -8.77
CA ILE A 133 -5.74 13.26 -10.02
C ILE A 133 -4.50 14.10 -10.33
N ASP A 134 -3.93 13.91 -11.50
CA ASP A 134 -2.82 14.70 -12.02
C ASP A 134 -3.34 15.60 -13.15
N GLU A 135 -3.59 16.86 -12.80
CA GLU A 135 -4.11 17.85 -13.75
C GLU A 135 -3.09 18.26 -14.81
N GLU A 136 -1.78 18.19 -14.50
CA GLU A 136 -0.70 18.58 -15.41
C GLU A 136 -0.53 17.55 -16.53
N ASN A 137 -0.56 16.27 -16.17
CA ASN A 137 -0.44 15.17 -17.12
C ASN A 137 -1.80 14.68 -17.65
N HIS A 138 -2.90 15.33 -17.30
CA HIS A 138 -4.27 14.94 -17.63
C HIS A 138 -4.54 13.44 -17.36
N SER A 139 -4.10 12.95 -16.20
CA SER A 139 -4.23 11.55 -15.84
C SER A 139 -4.85 11.36 -14.47
N VAL A 140 -5.49 10.21 -14.26
CA VAL A 140 -6.05 9.84 -12.96
C VAL A 140 -5.57 8.44 -12.61
N THR A 141 -5.03 8.31 -11.40
CA THR A 141 -4.52 7.05 -10.88
C THR A 141 -5.53 6.41 -9.94
N PHE A 142 -5.72 5.12 -10.13
CA PHE A 142 -6.54 4.25 -9.30
C PHE A 142 -5.73 3.04 -8.83
N PHE A 143 -6.05 2.54 -7.64
CA PHE A 143 -5.52 1.28 -7.13
C PHE A 143 -6.64 0.28 -6.86
N GLN A 144 -6.35 -1.03 -7.01
CA GLN A 144 -7.34 -2.05 -6.67
C GLN A 144 -7.72 -1.99 -5.20
N LYS A 145 -8.98 -2.34 -4.94
CA LYS A 145 -9.57 -2.46 -3.62
C LYS A 145 -9.67 -3.93 -3.21
N VAL A 146 -9.47 -4.17 -1.93
CA VAL A 146 -9.80 -5.41 -1.23
C VAL A 146 -10.39 -5.05 0.12
N ASN A 147 -11.50 -5.70 0.49
CA ASN A 147 -12.28 -5.36 1.69
C ASN A 147 -12.65 -3.86 1.78
N ASN A 148 -12.98 -3.26 0.64
CA ASN A 148 -13.27 -1.83 0.48
C ASN A 148 -12.11 -0.88 0.86
N ARG A 149 -10.86 -1.36 0.80
CA ARG A 149 -9.65 -0.59 1.09
C ARG A 149 -8.64 -0.70 -0.05
N LEU A 150 -7.88 0.36 -0.30
CA LEU A 150 -6.93 0.41 -1.41
C LEU A 150 -5.65 -0.40 -1.13
N VAL A 151 -5.10 -0.98 -2.17
CA VAL A 151 -3.72 -1.47 -2.22
C VAL A 151 -2.81 -0.31 -2.64
N TYR A 152 -2.07 0.26 -1.69
CA TYR A 152 -1.25 1.45 -1.92
C TYR A 152 -0.05 1.16 -2.80
N ASN A 153 0.08 1.97 -3.85
CA ASN A 153 1.26 2.11 -4.72
C ASN A 153 1.90 0.77 -5.14
N ASN A 154 1.07 -0.16 -5.62
CA ASN A 154 1.55 -1.41 -6.20
C ASN A 154 1.34 -1.39 -7.72
N LYS A 155 2.44 -1.53 -8.47
CA LYS A 155 2.44 -1.51 -9.93
C LYS A 155 1.63 -2.64 -10.59
N TYR A 156 1.28 -3.70 -9.86
CA TYR A 156 0.50 -4.84 -10.34
C TYR A 156 -1.01 -4.73 -10.01
N ALA A 157 -1.39 -3.69 -9.27
CA ALA A 157 -2.76 -3.46 -8.81
C ALA A 157 -3.21 -2.03 -9.16
N LYS A 158 -2.83 -1.55 -10.35
CA LYS A 158 -2.91 -0.13 -10.74
C LYS A 158 -3.69 0.05 -12.04
N LEU A 159 -4.47 1.10 -12.07
CA LEU A 159 -5.12 1.60 -13.28
C LEU A 159 -4.80 3.09 -13.42
N ILE A 160 -4.21 3.49 -14.53
CA ILE A 160 -3.99 4.89 -14.89
C ILE A 160 -4.82 5.17 -16.13
N VAL A 161 -5.65 6.20 -16.06
CA VAL A 161 -6.48 6.64 -17.19
C VAL A 161 -6.03 8.02 -17.63
N HIS A 162 -6.03 8.23 -18.94
CA HIS A 162 -5.52 9.46 -19.56
C HIS A 162 -6.63 10.18 -20.32
N PHE A 163 -6.66 11.49 -20.17
CA PHE A 163 -7.66 12.37 -20.77
C PHE A 163 -7.02 13.28 -21.82
N ASN A 164 -7.85 13.76 -22.74
CA ASN A 164 -7.48 14.89 -23.59
C ASN A 164 -7.90 16.22 -22.97
N ASP A 165 -7.54 17.34 -23.63
CA ASP A 165 -7.89 18.71 -23.22
C ASP A 165 -9.40 18.98 -23.08
N LYS A 166 -10.25 18.10 -23.64
CA LYS A 166 -11.71 18.18 -23.57
C LYS A 166 -12.30 17.31 -22.45
N GLN A 167 -11.47 16.75 -21.56
CA GLN A 167 -11.88 15.82 -20.50
C GLN A 167 -12.55 14.55 -21.03
N GLU A 168 -12.13 14.10 -22.21
CA GLU A 168 -12.55 12.81 -22.77
C GLU A 168 -11.46 11.77 -22.50
N LEU A 169 -11.86 10.59 -22.03
CA LEU A 169 -10.97 9.45 -21.79
C LEU A 169 -10.45 8.91 -23.12
N VAL A 170 -9.12 8.88 -23.29
CA VAL A 170 -8.47 8.49 -24.56
C VAL A 170 -7.70 7.18 -24.50
N SER A 171 -7.08 6.88 -23.36
CA SER A 171 -6.30 5.67 -23.17
C SER A 171 -6.19 5.32 -21.70
N TYR A 172 -5.73 4.09 -21.43
CA TYR A 172 -5.45 3.64 -20.08
C TYR A 172 -4.34 2.60 -20.03
N GLU A 173 -3.72 2.50 -18.87
CA GLU A 173 -2.78 1.45 -18.50
C GLU A 173 -3.33 0.68 -17.31
N GLN A 174 -3.30 -0.63 -17.40
CA GLN A 174 -3.91 -1.49 -16.40
C GLN A 174 -3.00 -2.65 -16.01
N SER A 175 -2.91 -2.89 -14.72
CA SER A 175 -2.42 -4.12 -14.12
C SER A 175 -3.41 -4.60 -13.07
N LEU A 176 -3.60 -5.91 -13.00
CA LEU A 176 -4.66 -6.52 -12.22
C LEU A 176 -4.12 -7.70 -11.40
N LEU A 177 -4.67 -7.85 -10.20
CA LEU A 177 -4.52 -9.00 -9.33
C LEU A 177 -5.81 -9.82 -9.30
N ASP A 178 -5.65 -11.13 -9.50
CA ASP A 178 -6.66 -12.15 -9.28
C ASP A 178 -6.61 -12.69 -7.87
N ASN A 179 -7.75 -13.19 -7.38
CA ASN A 179 -7.88 -13.78 -6.05
C ASN A 179 -7.26 -12.87 -4.96
N LEU A 180 -7.48 -11.55 -5.08
CA LEU A 180 -7.02 -10.57 -4.11
C LEU A 180 -7.96 -10.61 -2.90
N GLU A 181 -7.58 -11.40 -1.89
CA GLU A 181 -8.44 -11.72 -0.74
C GLU A 181 -7.63 -11.94 0.54
N ASP A 182 -8.35 -12.13 1.65
CA ASP A 182 -7.74 -12.37 2.96
C ASP A 182 -6.86 -13.62 2.95
N TYR A 183 -5.61 -13.40 3.34
CA TYR A 183 -4.60 -14.41 3.54
C TYR A 183 -4.30 -14.49 5.04
N ASN A 184 -4.41 -15.70 5.59
CA ASN A 184 -4.15 -15.99 7.01
C ASN A 184 -5.22 -15.43 7.98
N GLU A 185 -5.00 -15.65 9.27
CA GLU A 185 -5.87 -15.16 10.34
C GLU A 185 -5.79 -13.64 10.54
N SER A 186 -6.91 -13.08 11.02
CA SER A 186 -7.00 -11.68 11.41
C SER A 186 -5.99 -11.36 12.52
N LYS A 187 -5.25 -10.27 12.37
CA LYS A 187 -4.31 -9.75 13.34
C LYS A 187 -4.88 -8.55 14.06
N SER A 188 -4.53 -8.41 15.33
CA SER A 188 -4.79 -7.18 16.08
C SER A 188 -3.97 -6.05 15.46
N LEU A 189 -4.61 -4.92 15.22
CA LEU A 189 -4.01 -3.74 14.63
C LEU A 189 -3.74 -2.67 15.68
N LEU A 190 -2.67 -1.93 15.47
CA LEU A 190 -2.48 -0.61 16.05
C LEU A 190 -3.62 0.30 15.60
N SER A 191 -4.14 1.11 16.52
CA SER A 191 -5.08 2.17 16.19
C SER A 191 -4.44 3.23 15.29
N SER A 192 -5.29 4.01 14.62
CA SER A 192 -4.88 5.19 13.86
C SER A 192 -4.04 6.15 14.73
N MET A 193 -4.48 6.36 15.97
CA MET A 193 -3.78 7.16 16.97
C MET A 193 -2.42 6.56 17.34
N GLN A 194 -2.32 5.25 17.54
CA GLN A 194 -1.02 4.60 17.81
C GLN A 194 -0.05 4.77 16.63
N ALA A 195 -0.52 4.67 15.39
CA ALA A 195 0.30 4.94 14.21
C ALA A 195 0.81 6.40 14.16
N ILE A 196 -0.02 7.38 14.51
CA ILE A 196 0.39 8.79 14.63
C ILE A 196 1.44 8.97 15.74
N LYS A 197 1.26 8.29 16.89
CA LYS A 197 2.24 8.29 17.98
C LYS A 197 3.59 7.73 17.53
N VAL A 198 3.59 6.70 16.68
CA VAL A 198 4.82 6.19 16.05
C VAL A 198 5.51 7.28 15.23
N LEU A 199 4.79 7.96 14.32
CA LEU A 199 5.37 9.02 13.48
C LEU A 199 6.00 10.14 14.32
N TYR A 200 5.29 10.58 15.35
CA TYR A 200 5.79 11.63 16.24
C TYR A 200 7.01 11.20 17.05
N LYS A 201 7.01 9.99 17.63
CA LYS A 201 8.14 9.48 18.39
C LYS A 201 9.42 9.32 17.56
N ARG A 202 9.26 9.06 16.26
CA ARG A 202 10.38 8.99 15.32
C ARG A 202 10.81 10.36 14.77
N GLY A 203 10.21 11.45 15.25
CA GLY A 203 10.52 12.81 14.81
C GLY A 203 10.07 13.11 13.38
N ILE A 204 9.20 12.28 12.79
CA ILE A 204 8.68 12.47 11.43
C ILE A 204 7.57 13.53 11.45
N LEU A 205 6.71 13.49 12.46
CA LEU A 205 5.67 14.49 12.64
C LEU A 205 6.27 15.80 13.17
N LYS A 206 6.47 16.77 12.28
CA LYS A 206 7.07 18.08 12.59
C LYS A 206 6.12 18.92 13.48
N PRO A 207 6.65 19.82 14.33
CA PRO A 207 5.84 20.83 15.01
C PRO A 207 5.00 21.67 14.04
N ASP A 208 3.91 22.25 14.54
CA ASP A 208 2.93 23.06 13.80
C ASP A 208 2.20 22.31 12.66
N SER A 209 2.36 20.98 12.58
CA SER A 209 1.68 20.17 11.58
C SER A 209 0.25 19.82 11.98
N THR A 210 -0.57 19.51 10.97
CA THR A 210 -1.95 19.06 11.15
C THR A 210 -2.15 17.74 10.44
N VAL A 211 -2.44 16.67 11.20
CA VAL A 211 -2.93 15.42 10.62
C VAL A 211 -4.29 15.69 10.00
N LYS A 212 -4.48 15.31 8.74
CA LYS A 212 -5.74 15.49 8.02
C LYS A 212 -6.58 14.24 8.09
N GLU A 213 -5.99 13.10 7.75
CA GLU A 213 -6.68 11.83 7.63
C GLU A 213 -5.75 10.69 8.02
N ALA A 214 -6.36 9.58 8.47
CA ALA A 214 -5.68 8.32 8.73
C ALA A 214 -6.56 7.18 8.21
N ASN A 215 -6.25 6.70 7.00
CA ASN A 215 -7.04 5.69 6.30
C ASN A 215 -6.32 4.34 6.34
N LEU A 216 -7.07 3.26 6.58
CA LEU A 216 -6.51 1.91 6.56
C LEU A 216 -6.59 1.33 5.14
N GLY A 217 -5.47 0.81 4.66
CA GLY A 217 -5.36 0.06 3.41
C GLY A 217 -4.26 -0.97 3.49
N TYR A 218 -3.63 -1.25 2.36
CA TYR A 218 -2.69 -2.36 2.23
C TYR A 218 -1.43 -1.92 1.49
N SER A 219 -0.26 -2.09 2.10
CA SER A 219 1.02 -1.90 1.43
C SER A 219 1.63 -3.24 1.05
N THR A 220 2.50 -3.25 0.05
CA THR A 220 3.21 -4.48 -0.33
C THR A 220 4.12 -4.94 0.81
N LEU A 221 3.97 -6.20 1.22
CA LEU A 221 4.81 -6.85 2.23
C LEU A 221 5.89 -7.72 1.56
N ALA A 222 5.47 -8.52 0.59
CA ALA A 222 6.36 -9.42 -0.15
C ALA A 222 5.86 -9.62 -1.58
N GLN A 223 6.82 -9.77 -2.50
CA GLN A 223 6.57 -10.12 -3.89
C GLN A 223 7.22 -11.47 -4.16
N LEU A 224 6.40 -12.46 -4.50
CA LEU A 224 6.81 -13.81 -4.87
C LEU A 224 6.57 -13.98 -6.38
N GLU A 225 7.09 -15.07 -6.98
CA GLU A 225 6.84 -15.37 -8.39
C GLU A 225 5.33 -15.50 -8.65
N GLY A 226 4.75 -14.52 -9.33
CA GLY A 226 3.32 -14.50 -9.67
C GLY A 226 2.36 -14.16 -8.52
N THR A 227 2.83 -13.99 -7.29
CA THR A 227 1.97 -13.70 -6.12
C THR A 227 2.47 -12.48 -5.36
N GLN A 228 1.54 -11.60 -4.99
CA GLN A 228 1.78 -10.43 -4.15
C GLN A 228 1.15 -10.65 -2.78
N VAL A 229 1.86 -10.28 -1.72
CA VAL A 229 1.36 -10.33 -0.34
C VAL A 229 1.39 -8.92 0.24
N PHE A 230 0.32 -8.52 0.91
CA PHE A 230 0.14 -7.18 1.45
C PHE A 230 -0.20 -7.19 2.93
N ALA A 231 0.28 -6.17 3.63
CA ALA A 231 0.04 -5.96 5.05
C ALA A 231 -0.92 -4.78 5.28
N PRO A 232 -1.85 -4.89 6.25
CA PRO A 232 -2.64 -3.75 6.72
C PRO A 232 -1.74 -2.58 7.10
N THR A 233 -2.04 -1.39 6.59
CA THR A 233 -1.19 -0.20 6.69
C THR A 233 -2.03 1.05 6.80
N TRP A 234 -1.70 1.90 7.77
CA TRP A 234 -2.27 3.23 7.92
C TRP A 234 -1.59 4.20 6.95
N HIS A 235 -2.37 4.81 6.07
CA HIS A 235 -1.99 5.98 5.28
C HIS A 235 -2.39 7.23 6.04
N ILE A 236 -1.41 8.05 6.40
CA ILE A 236 -1.58 9.24 7.22
C ILE A 236 -1.19 10.45 6.37
N LEU A 237 -2.16 11.32 6.11
CA LEU A 237 -1.95 12.57 5.40
C LEU A 237 -1.71 13.70 6.41
N VAL A 238 -0.58 14.38 6.28
CA VAL A 238 -0.16 15.46 7.18
C VAL A 238 0.04 16.74 6.38
N LYS A 239 -0.60 17.81 6.83
CA LYS A 239 -0.35 19.16 6.33
C LYS A 239 0.70 19.84 7.21
N LEU A 240 1.75 20.35 6.60
CA LEU A 240 2.81 21.09 7.27
C LEU A 240 2.49 22.58 7.39
N SER A 241 3.33 23.30 8.13
CA SER A 241 3.19 24.74 8.37
C SER A 241 3.40 25.60 7.13
N ASP A 242 4.14 25.10 6.14
CA ASP A 242 4.31 25.71 4.81
C ASP A 242 3.17 25.37 3.84
N GLU A 243 2.07 24.81 4.35
CA GLU A 243 0.87 24.39 3.63
C GLU A 243 1.09 23.20 2.68
N THR A 244 2.30 22.62 2.63
CA THR A 244 2.56 21.40 1.87
C THR A 244 1.96 20.17 2.56
N SER A 245 1.65 19.14 1.77
CA SER A 245 1.15 17.87 2.27
C SER A 245 2.23 16.78 2.16
N GLU A 246 2.47 16.09 3.26
CA GLU A 246 3.30 14.88 3.31
C GLU A 246 2.41 13.66 3.62
N GLU A 247 2.78 12.52 3.03
CA GLU A 247 2.08 11.26 3.20
C GLU A 247 3.00 10.25 3.88
N TYR A 248 2.48 9.55 4.88
CA TYR A 248 3.22 8.54 5.59
C TYR A 248 2.44 7.24 5.65
N PHE A 249 3.17 6.12 5.62
CA PHE A 249 2.61 4.78 5.67
C PHE A 249 3.17 4.06 6.88
N VAL A 250 2.29 3.58 7.76
CA VAL A 250 2.68 2.85 8.98
C VAL A 250 2.03 1.49 8.97
N ASN A 251 2.82 0.43 8.99
CA ASN A 251 2.33 -0.94 9.09
C ASN A 251 1.45 -1.07 10.34
N ALA A 252 0.20 -1.47 10.15
CA ALA A 252 -0.79 -1.48 11.22
C ALA A 252 -0.61 -2.67 12.17
N VAL A 253 0.20 -3.68 11.84
CA VAL A 253 0.47 -4.83 12.72
C VAL A 253 1.75 -4.60 13.54
N GLU A 254 2.81 -4.11 12.91
CA GLU A 254 4.15 -3.99 13.52
C GLU A 254 4.51 -2.57 13.94
N GLY A 255 3.77 -1.55 13.49
CA GLY A 255 4.11 -0.14 13.76
C GLY A 255 5.36 0.35 13.03
N ARG A 256 5.81 -0.36 11.99
CA ARG A 256 6.95 0.06 11.17
C ARG A 256 6.51 1.09 10.12
N ILE A 257 7.24 2.19 10.01
CA ILE A 257 7.08 3.13 8.88
C ILE A 257 7.59 2.48 7.60
N ILE A 258 6.77 2.54 6.56
CA ILE A 258 7.03 1.98 5.25
C ILE A 258 7.34 3.13 4.30
N GLU A 259 8.48 3.05 3.63
CA GLU A 259 8.81 3.95 2.54
C GLU A 259 8.09 3.45 1.28
N ILE A 260 7.23 4.31 0.75
CA ILE A 260 6.55 4.07 -0.52
C ILE A 260 7.12 5.09 -1.51
N PRO A 261 7.81 4.65 -2.58
CA PRO A 261 8.40 5.55 -3.55
C PRO A 261 7.33 6.44 -4.18
N LYS A 262 7.55 7.76 -4.19
CA LYS A 262 6.66 8.67 -4.91
C LYS A 262 6.98 8.59 -6.41
N GLU A 263 5.94 8.53 -7.23
CA GLU A 263 6.05 8.31 -8.68
C GLU A 263 6.88 9.40 -9.41
N SER A 264 7.06 10.57 -8.79
CA SER A 264 7.90 11.66 -9.30
C SER A 264 9.41 11.40 -9.29
N GLU A 265 9.90 10.28 -8.73
CA GLU A 265 11.34 9.95 -8.71
C GLU A 265 11.78 8.92 -9.78
N GLN A 266 10.89 8.49 -10.68
CA GLN A 266 11.28 7.66 -11.83
C GLN A 266 11.42 8.52 -13.10
N THR A 267 12.34 9.48 -13.08
CA THR A 267 12.88 10.00 -14.35
C THR A 267 13.84 8.95 -14.91
N GLU A 268 13.54 8.50 -16.12
CA GLU A 268 14.32 7.57 -16.94
C GLU A 268 15.84 7.77 -16.79
N VAL A 269 16.55 6.78 -16.25
CA VAL A 269 17.96 6.61 -16.59
C VAL A 269 17.99 5.90 -17.93
N LYS A 270 18.19 6.70 -18.99
CA LYS A 270 18.53 6.26 -20.35
C LYS A 270 19.79 5.41 -20.38
#